data_AF-A0A855X1X5-F1
#
_entry.id   AF-A0A855X1X5-F1
#
_cell.length_a   1.000
_cell.length_b   1.000
_cell.length_c   1.000
_cell.angle_alpha   90.00
_cell.angle_beta   90.00
_cell.angle_gamma   90.00
#
_symmetry.space_group_name_H-M   'P 1'
#
loop_
_entity.id
_entity.type
_entity.pdbx_description
1 polymer ?
#
loop_
_entity_poly.entity_id
_entity_poly.type
_entity_poly.pdbx_seq_one_letter_code
_entity_poly.pdbx_strand_id
1 'polypeptide(L)' 'RGNLNGDMKQMVDLSDLSILVAYLSGSSPIVFTCPDEANIDGAGIVDLSDLSRLVAFLVGGGSPPAQCP' A
#
# COMPACT_ATOMS: atom_id res chain seq x y z
N ARG A 1 -6.17 4.59 -1.64
CA ARG A 1 -4.99 3.75 -1.87
C ARG A 1 -3.87 4.15 -0.93
N GLY A 2 -3.16 3.17 -0.37
CA GLY A 2 -2.12 3.40 0.62
C GLY A 2 -2.51 3.08 2.05
N ASN A 3 -3.80 2.99 2.37
CA ASN A 3 -4.27 2.63 3.71
C ASN A 3 -4.60 1.13 3.74
N LEU A 4 -3.58 0.29 3.90
CA LEU A 4 -3.69 -1.17 3.85
C LEU A 4 -4.25 -1.75 5.15
N ASN A 5 -4.06 -1.07 6.28
CA ASN A 5 -4.64 -1.49 7.56
C ASN A 5 -6.10 -1.03 7.73
N GLY A 6 -6.62 -0.18 6.83
CA GLY A 6 -7.99 0.31 6.84
C GLY A 6 -8.30 1.20 8.03
N ASP A 7 -7.32 1.92 8.56
CA ASP A 7 -7.54 2.75 9.74
C ASP A 7 -8.55 3.88 9.47
N MET A 8 -9.31 4.24 10.52
CA MET A 8 -10.38 5.23 10.40
C MET A 8 -9.88 6.65 10.12
N LYS A 9 -8.60 6.95 10.37
CA LYS A 9 -8.01 8.26 10.06
C LYS A 9 -7.59 8.38 8.60
N GLN A 10 -7.67 7.29 7.83
CA GLN A 10 -7.29 7.26 6.42
C GLN A 10 -5.84 7.68 6.22
N MET A 11 -4.98 7.27 7.15
CA MET A 11 -3.57 7.61 7.12
C MET A 11 -2.80 6.59 6.29
N VAL A 12 -1.78 7.07 5.61
CA VAL A 12 -0.82 6.23 4.90
C VAL A 12 0.50 6.39 5.64
N ASP A 13 0.93 5.34 6.33
CA ASP A 13 2.10 5.36 7.20
C ASP A 13 2.95 4.08 7.15
N LEU A 14 3.92 3.96 8.07
CA LEU A 14 4.84 2.83 8.13
C LEU A 14 4.16 1.49 8.45
N SER A 15 2.97 1.51 9.03
CA SER A 15 2.16 0.33 9.29
C SER A 15 1.69 -0.27 7.98
N ASP A 16 1.22 0.56 7.04
CA ASP A 16 0.82 0.12 5.69
C ASP A 16 2.01 -0.47 4.93
N LEU A 17 3.18 0.15 5.06
CA LEU A 17 4.43 -0.37 4.49
C LEU A 17 4.75 -1.76 5.04
N SER A 18 4.65 -1.96 6.35
CA SER A 18 4.94 -3.25 6.98
C SER A 18 4.00 -4.36 6.50
N ILE A 19 2.73 -4.02 6.27
CA ILE A 19 1.72 -4.93 5.74
C ILE A 19 2.02 -5.31 4.29
N LEU A 20 2.34 -4.34 3.43
CA LEU A 20 2.67 -4.60 2.03
C LEU A 20 3.91 -5.51 1.90
N VAL A 21 4.93 -5.28 2.74
CA VAL A 21 6.11 -6.16 2.79
C VAL A 21 5.75 -7.57 3.25
N ALA A 22 4.91 -7.72 4.29
CA ALA A 22 4.47 -9.02 4.77
C ALA A 22 3.67 -9.80 3.71
N TYR A 23 2.82 -9.09 2.95
CA TYR A 23 2.07 -9.66 1.83
C TYR A 23 3.01 -10.14 0.71
N LEU A 24 3.92 -9.27 0.22
CA LEU A 24 4.81 -9.59 -0.89
C LEU A 24 5.86 -10.67 -0.55
N SER A 25 6.26 -10.76 0.71
CA SER A 25 7.18 -11.81 1.18
C SER A 25 6.50 -13.15 1.47
N GLY A 26 5.16 -13.19 1.46
CA GLY A 26 4.39 -14.36 1.86
C GLY A 26 4.60 -14.75 3.33
N SER A 27 5.12 -13.84 4.16
CA SER A 27 5.47 -14.13 5.55
C SER A 27 4.24 -14.25 6.45
N SER A 28 3.09 -13.72 6.03
CA SER A 28 1.83 -13.78 6.76
C SER A 28 0.65 -13.87 5.78
N PRO A 29 -0.41 -14.64 6.09
CA PRO A 29 -1.67 -14.60 5.34
C PRO A 29 -2.37 -13.26 5.62
N ILE A 30 -1.96 -12.22 4.90
CA ILE A 30 -2.58 -10.91 4.95
C ILE A 30 -3.88 -10.95 4.14
N VAL A 31 -4.98 -10.57 4.77
CA VAL A 31 -6.26 -10.31 4.11
C VAL A 31 -6.51 -8.82 4.19
N PHE A 32 -6.45 -8.14 3.05
CA PHE A 32 -6.77 -6.72 2.97
C PHE A 32 -8.27 -6.51 3.16
N THR A 33 -8.65 -5.51 3.96
CA THR A 33 -10.05 -5.06 4.04
C THR A 33 -10.52 -4.50 2.71
N CYS A 34 -9.62 -3.84 1.97
CA CYS A 34 -9.83 -3.34 0.62
C CYS A 34 -8.61 -3.69 -0.24
N PRO A 35 -8.68 -4.69 -1.14
CA PRO A 35 -7.54 -5.07 -1.99
C PRO A 35 -7.05 -3.93 -2.89
N ASP A 36 -7.95 -3.02 -3.30
CA ASP A 36 -7.60 -1.86 -4.11
C ASP A 36 -6.65 -0.89 -3.39
N GLU A 37 -6.62 -0.91 -2.05
CA GLU A 37 -5.68 -0.08 -1.28
C GLU A 37 -4.22 -0.51 -1.47
N ALA A 38 -3.98 -1.80 -1.75
CA ALA A 38 -2.65 -2.37 -1.94
C ALA A 38 -2.06 -2.16 -3.35
N ASN A 39 -2.91 -1.86 -4.34
CA ASN A 39 -2.52 -1.50 -5.71
C ASN A 39 -2.16 0.01 -5.80
N ILE A 40 -1.23 0.43 -4.95
CA ILE A 40 -0.75 1.81 -4.77
C ILE A 40 -0.49 2.49 -6.11
N ASP A 41 0.15 1.81 -7.05
CA ASP A 41 0.54 2.35 -8.37
C ASP A 41 -0.64 2.44 -9.36
N GLY A 42 -1.60 1.53 -9.23
CA GLY A 42 -2.78 1.43 -10.06
C GLY A 42 -2.64 0.65 -11.34
N ALA A 43 -1.60 -0.17 -11.45
CA ALA A 43 -1.39 -1.10 -12.56
C ALA A 43 -2.37 -2.29 -12.55
N GLY A 44 -3.06 -2.54 -11.43
CA GLY A 44 -4.08 -3.59 -11.33
C GLY A 44 -3.57 -4.89 -10.71
N ILE A 45 -2.30 -4.93 -10.32
CA ILE A 45 -1.64 -6.05 -9.65
C ILE A 45 -0.90 -5.48 -8.45
N VAL A 46 -0.82 -6.25 -7.36
CA VAL A 46 -0.03 -5.88 -6.18
C VAL A 46 1.37 -6.47 -6.33
N ASP A 47 2.39 -5.63 -6.56
CA ASP A 47 3.78 -6.05 -6.74
C ASP A 47 4.83 -5.08 -6.13
N LEU A 48 6.10 -5.23 -6.51
CA LEU A 48 7.20 -4.40 -5.99
C LEU A 48 7.11 -2.92 -6.41
N SER A 49 6.35 -2.61 -7.47
CA SER A 49 6.10 -1.26 -7.93
C SER A 49 5.22 -0.51 -6.93
N ASP A 50 4.23 -1.18 -6.35
CA ASP A 50 3.42 -0.62 -5.26
C ASP A 50 4.27 -0.31 -4.04
N LEU A 51 5.16 -1.23 -3.68
CA LEU A 51 6.09 -1.05 -2.55
C LEU A 51 7.00 0.16 -2.79
N SER A 52 7.61 0.24 -3.98
CA SER A 52 8.47 1.37 -4.35
C SER A 52 7.70 2.70 -4.31
N ARG A 53 6.45 2.71 -4.78
CA ARG A 53 5.61 3.91 -4.76
C ARG A 53 5.23 4.32 -3.34
N LEU A 54 4.85 3.36 -2.48
CA LEU A 54 4.52 3.63 -1.08
C LEU A 54 5.73 4.20 -0.33
N VAL A 55 6.92 3.64 -0.52
CA VAL A 55 8.16 4.18 0.08
C VAL A 55 8.43 5.59 -0.42
N ALA A 56 8.34 5.84 -1.73
CA ALA A 56 8.57 7.16 -2.31
C ALA A 56 7.60 8.21 -1.73
N PHE A 57 6.33 7.85 -1.57
CA PHE A 57 5.33 8.70 -0.93
C PHE A 57 5.67 9.01 0.53
N LEU A 58 6.03 7.99 1.32
CA LEU A 58 6.33 8.15 2.76
C LEU A 58 7.58 9.00 3.03
N VAL A 59 8.57 9.00 2.12
CA VAL A 59 9.76 9.86 2.24
C VAL A 59 9.57 11.26 1.64
N GLY A 60 8.36 11.57 1.16
CA GLY A 60 8.03 12.88 0.57
C GLY A 60 8.63 13.13 -0.82
N GLY A 61 9.18 12.10 -1.46
CA GLY A 61 9.81 12.20 -2.78
C GLY A 61 8.91 11.75 -3.94
N GLY A 62 7.84 11.01 -3.65
CA GLY A 62 6.94 10.42 -4.64
C GLY A 62 5.62 11.16 -4.80
N SER A 63 4.95 10.90 -5.93
CA SER A 63 3.58 11.35 -6.16
C SER A 63 2.61 10.67 -5.17
N PRO A 64 1.46 11.30 -4.83
CA PRO A 64 0.41 10.66 -4.05
C PRO A 64 0.00 9.31 -4.67
N PRO A 65 -0.49 8.34 -3.88
CA PRO A 65 -1.07 7.10 -4.39
C PRO A 65 -2.14 7.35 -5.48
N ALA A 66 -2.34 6.37 -6.37
CA ALA A 66 -3.41 6.47 -7.36
C ALA A 66 -4.78 6.56 -6.66
N GLN A 67 -5.71 7.29 -7.27
CA GLN A 67 -7.06 7.41 -6.74
C GLN A 67 -7.79 6.07 -6.85
N CYS A 68 -8.63 5.78 -5.84
CA CYS A 68 -9.58 4.68 -5.94
C CYS A 68 -10.68 5.07 -6.95
N PRO A 69 -11.22 4.09 -7.73
CA PRO A 69 -12.42 4.32 -8.53
C PRO A 69 -13.63 4.71 -7.66
#